data_AF-A0A662JCB5-F1
#
_entry.id   AF-A0A662JCB5-F1
#
_cell.length_a   1.000
_cell.length_b   1.000
_cell.length_c   1.000
_cell.angle_alpha   90.00
_cell.angle_beta   90.00
_cell.angle_gamma   90.00
#
_symmetry.space_group_name_H-M   'P 1'
#
loop_
_entity.id
_entity.type
_entity.pdbx_description
1 polymer ?
#
loop_
_entity_poly.entity_id
_entity_poly.type
_entity_poly.pdbx_seq_one_letter_code
_entity_poly.pdbx_strand_id
1 'polypeptide(L)'
;MSSKPGIYLDEWEDVALRISHRVIKIIKDKGSAIVGLQLKIIKEPYPMPFAAFHLREPSKFHKAYGKLYDVFSDAVIIDYRVREGFKEVPSLPGNLVPLKQMKEHLRRVVEELYHKTMDILPEELRDKVKGPDDIMIFGGVIKAYWRSTWEDVVYDVYLSLNVLELEEVIKDLTHRLLNVFNNTVLSILIPEDLVVQDYTIEDGLLTVSLITREEIKLGEKIREILLGE
;
A
#
# COMPACT_ATOMS: atom_id res chain seq x y z
N MET A 1 -5.20 46.57 9.27
CA MET A 1 -5.51 45.68 8.13
C MET A 1 -5.67 44.28 8.70
N SER A 2 -6.89 43.75 8.69
CA SER A 2 -7.21 42.40 9.18
C SER A 2 -7.05 41.44 7.99
N SER A 3 -6.05 40.56 8.05
CA SER A 3 -5.98 39.40 7.17
C SER A 3 -7.07 38.43 7.61
N LYS A 4 -8.12 38.29 6.78
CA LYS A 4 -9.11 37.22 6.94
C LYS A 4 -8.37 35.86 6.98
N PRO A 5 -8.81 34.90 7.82
CA PRO A 5 -8.33 33.54 7.68
C PRO A 5 -8.77 33.05 6.29
N GLY A 6 -7.79 32.67 5.47
CA GLY A 6 -8.08 31.96 4.24
C GLY A 6 -8.82 30.68 4.61
N ILE A 7 -10.01 30.48 4.04
CA ILE A 7 -10.69 29.19 4.06
C ILE A 7 -9.80 28.29 3.19
N TYR A 8 -8.87 27.58 3.81
CA TYR A 8 -8.28 26.41 3.16
C TYR A 8 -9.45 25.42 3.03
N LEU A 9 -9.95 25.23 1.80
CA LEU A 9 -10.75 24.05 1.52
C LEU A 9 -9.92 22.85 1.99
N ASP A 10 -10.56 21.95 2.73
CA ASP A 10 -9.96 20.65 3.07
C ASP A 10 -9.49 20.02 1.75
N GLU A 11 -8.21 19.65 1.65
CA GLU A 11 -7.60 19.15 0.41
C GLU A 11 -8.39 17.97 -0.17
N TRP A 12 -9.09 17.21 0.69
CA TRP A 12 -10.02 16.16 0.30
C TRP A 12 -11.24 16.70 -0.47
N GLU A 13 -11.87 17.77 0.00
CA GLU A 13 -13.03 18.37 -0.69
C GLU A 13 -12.63 18.93 -2.06
N ASP A 14 -11.48 19.62 -2.12
CA ASP A 14 -10.92 20.17 -3.35
C ASP A 14 -10.64 19.07 -4.39
N VAL A 15 -10.00 17.97 -3.97
CA VAL A 15 -9.75 16.83 -4.86
C VAL A 15 -11.05 16.18 -5.28
N ALA A 16 -12.02 15.99 -4.38
CA ALA A 16 -13.33 15.42 -4.71
C ALA A 16 -14.00 16.21 -5.84
N LEU A 17 -14.07 17.54 -5.73
CA LEU A 17 -14.66 18.42 -6.75
C LEU A 17 -13.95 18.31 -8.11
N ARG A 18 -12.62 18.24 -8.12
CA ARG A 18 -11.83 18.12 -9.35
C ARG A 18 -12.08 16.80 -10.08
N ILE A 19 -12.28 15.71 -9.35
CA ILE A 19 -12.45 14.38 -9.96
C ILE A 19 -13.91 14.01 -10.24
N SER A 20 -14.90 14.62 -9.55
CA SER A 20 -16.33 14.31 -9.68
C SER A 20 -16.80 14.20 -11.12
N HIS A 21 -16.57 15.23 -11.94
CA HIS A 21 -17.06 15.26 -13.32
C HIS A 21 -16.49 14.10 -14.15
N ARG A 22 -15.19 13.79 -13.98
CA ARG A 22 -14.52 12.71 -14.69
C ARG A 22 -15.07 11.34 -14.28
N VAL A 23 -15.29 11.13 -12.99
CA VAL A 23 -15.88 9.89 -12.46
C VAL A 23 -17.29 9.68 -13.03
N ILE A 24 -18.14 10.70 -12.92
CA ILE A 24 -19.53 10.65 -13.41
C ILE A 24 -19.56 10.33 -14.91
N LYS A 25 -18.69 10.99 -15.70
CA LYS A 25 -18.60 10.75 -17.14
C LYS A 25 -18.19 9.32 -17.45
N ILE A 26 -17.12 8.82 -16.82
CA ILE A 26 -16.64 7.45 -17.04
C ILE A 26 -17.72 6.42 -16.70
N ILE A 27 -18.43 6.59 -15.58
CA ILE A 27 -19.49 5.65 -15.20
C ILE A 27 -20.64 5.68 -16.24
N LYS A 28 -21.04 6.85 -16.73
CA LYS A 28 -22.07 6.94 -17.77
C LYS A 28 -21.63 6.30 -19.09
N ASP A 29 -20.37 6.48 -19.47
CA ASP A 29 -19.84 5.99 -20.75
C ASP A 29 -19.47 4.50 -20.71
N LYS A 30 -18.99 4.00 -19.56
CA LYS A 30 -18.33 2.69 -19.41
C LYS A 30 -18.97 1.77 -18.37
N GLY A 31 -19.91 2.28 -17.57
CA GLY A 31 -20.62 1.53 -16.53
C GLY A 31 -19.89 1.46 -15.19
N SER A 32 -18.59 1.77 -15.11
CA SER A 32 -17.85 1.80 -13.84
C SER A 32 -16.59 2.65 -13.89
N ALA A 33 -16.16 3.15 -12.74
CA ALA A 33 -14.92 3.91 -12.58
C ALA A 33 -14.12 3.41 -11.37
N ILE A 34 -12.80 3.53 -11.47
CA ILE A 34 -11.87 3.36 -10.34
C ILE A 34 -11.27 4.73 -10.04
N VAL A 35 -11.38 5.12 -8.77
CA VAL A 35 -10.71 6.29 -8.23
C VAL A 35 -9.60 5.79 -7.32
N GLY A 36 -8.35 6.12 -7.65
CA GLY A 36 -7.18 5.84 -6.84
C GLY A 36 -6.61 7.13 -6.25
N LEU A 37 -6.20 7.08 -5.00
CA LEU A 37 -5.61 8.17 -4.23
C LEU A 37 -4.28 7.69 -3.67
N GLN A 38 -3.21 8.42 -3.97
CA GLN A 38 -1.94 8.27 -3.26
C GLN A 38 -1.98 9.21 -2.06
N LEU A 39 -1.74 8.66 -0.88
CA LEU A 39 -1.87 9.35 0.39
C LEU A 39 -0.51 9.47 1.07
N LYS A 40 -0.35 10.54 1.86
CA LYS A 40 0.73 10.71 2.82
C LYS A 40 0.13 10.95 4.19
N ILE A 41 0.24 9.97 5.08
CA ILE A 41 -0.20 10.10 6.48
C ILE A 41 0.78 11.03 7.22
N ILE A 42 0.26 12.01 7.96
CA ILE A 42 1.08 13.05 8.62
C ILE A 42 1.90 12.46 9.77
N LYS A 43 1.41 11.39 10.40
CA LYS A 43 2.08 10.70 11.51
C LYS A 43 3.16 9.74 10.98
N GLU A 44 4.41 9.88 11.43
CA GLU A 44 5.44 8.84 11.27
C GLU A 44 5.09 7.61 12.14
N PRO A 45 5.40 6.36 11.75
CA PRO A 45 6.26 5.90 10.64
C PRO A 45 5.48 5.34 9.42
N TYR A 46 4.34 5.92 9.04
CA TYR A 46 3.48 5.30 8.01
C TYR A 46 4.10 5.36 6.60
N PRO A 47 4.22 4.22 5.89
CA PRO A 47 4.45 4.24 4.44
C PRO A 47 3.28 4.90 3.72
N MET A 48 3.54 5.45 2.52
CA MET A 48 2.53 6.13 1.71
C MET A 48 1.47 5.14 1.18
N PRO A 49 0.22 5.15 1.69
CA PRO A 49 -0.82 4.28 1.19
C PRO A 49 -1.31 4.69 -0.19
N PHE A 50 -1.65 3.70 -0.99
CA PHE A 50 -2.52 3.88 -2.14
C PHE A 50 -3.90 3.32 -1.79
N ALA A 51 -4.93 4.16 -1.83
CA ALA A 51 -6.30 3.78 -1.57
C ALA A 51 -7.12 3.94 -2.85
N ALA A 52 -7.90 2.93 -3.21
CA ALA A 52 -8.76 2.94 -4.37
C ALA A 52 -10.19 2.56 -3.99
N PHE A 53 -11.16 3.11 -4.71
CA PHE A 53 -12.53 2.64 -4.66
C PHE A 53 -13.13 2.47 -6.05
N HIS A 54 -13.94 1.44 -6.17
CA HIS A 54 -14.57 0.98 -7.41
C HIS A 54 -16.06 1.31 -7.33
N LEU A 55 -16.54 2.11 -8.28
CA LEU A 55 -17.88 2.68 -8.26
C LEU A 55 -18.62 2.38 -9.57
N ARG A 56 -19.88 1.96 -9.47
CA ARG A 56 -20.78 1.73 -10.63
C ARG A 56 -21.91 2.75 -10.74
N GLU A 57 -22.18 3.49 -9.68
CA GLU A 57 -23.26 4.49 -9.62
C GLU A 57 -22.72 5.90 -9.37
N PRO A 58 -22.99 6.89 -10.24
CA PRO A 58 -22.46 8.24 -10.06
C PRO A 58 -22.94 8.92 -8.76
N SER A 59 -24.18 8.62 -8.34
CA SER A 59 -24.81 9.17 -7.13
C SER A 59 -24.07 8.82 -5.83
N LYS A 60 -23.29 7.73 -5.84
CA LYS A 60 -22.56 7.25 -4.66
C LYS A 60 -21.17 7.88 -4.51
N PHE A 61 -20.69 8.66 -5.48
CA PHE A 61 -19.31 9.17 -5.50
C PHE A 61 -18.90 9.90 -4.22
N HIS A 62 -19.61 10.95 -3.83
CA HIS A 62 -19.20 11.76 -2.66
C HIS A 62 -19.27 10.97 -1.35
N LYS A 63 -20.25 10.09 -1.19
CA LYS A 63 -20.33 9.19 -0.03
C LYS A 63 -19.18 8.18 -0.03
N ALA A 64 -18.89 7.62 -1.19
CA ALA A 64 -17.83 6.64 -1.32
C ALA A 64 -16.46 7.26 -1.02
N TYR A 65 -16.23 8.47 -1.50
CA TYR A 65 -15.04 9.26 -1.23
C TYR A 65 -14.93 9.61 0.26
N GLY A 66 -16.04 10.04 0.89
CA GLY A 66 -16.09 10.32 2.33
C GLY A 66 -15.73 9.12 3.21
N LYS A 67 -16.07 7.90 2.80
CA LYS A 67 -15.61 6.68 3.50
C LYS A 67 -14.09 6.54 3.56
N LEU A 68 -13.36 6.93 2.51
CA LEU A 68 -11.89 6.94 2.56
C LEU A 68 -11.37 8.07 3.44
N TYR A 69 -12.01 9.25 3.41
CA TYR A 69 -11.68 10.34 4.32
C TYR A 69 -11.83 9.91 5.79
N ASP A 70 -12.90 9.22 6.15
CA ASP A 70 -13.13 8.75 7.53
C ASP A 70 -12.02 7.79 8.03
N VAL A 71 -11.36 7.07 7.12
CA VAL A 71 -10.21 6.18 7.45
C VAL A 71 -8.90 6.96 7.53
N PHE A 72 -8.73 7.94 6.64
CA PHE A 72 -7.47 8.64 6.39
C PHE A 72 -7.58 10.15 6.62
N SER A 73 -8.35 10.58 7.62
CA SER A 73 -8.58 12.00 7.90
C SER A 73 -7.31 12.74 8.35
N ASP A 74 -6.29 11.99 8.77
CA ASP A 74 -4.95 12.47 9.12
C ASP A 74 -3.94 12.38 7.95
N ALA A 75 -4.42 12.13 6.73
CA ALA A 75 -3.61 12.03 5.53
C ALA A 75 -3.89 13.16 4.54
N VAL A 76 -2.83 13.51 3.80
CA VAL A 76 -2.87 14.43 2.65
C VAL A 76 -2.89 13.62 1.37
N ILE A 77 -3.65 14.07 0.37
CA ILE A 77 -3.66 13.47 -0.97
C ILE A 77 -2.52 14.07 -1.79
N ILE A 78 -1.57 13.24 -2.21
CA ILE A 78 -0.40 13.68 -2.98
C ILE A 78 -0.54 13.40 -4.49
N ASP A 79 -1.33 12.41 -4.88
CA ASP A 79 -1.70 12.14 -6.27
C ASP A 79 -3.09 11.50 -6.32
N TYR A 80 -3.79 11.65 -7.44
CA TYR A 80 -5.05 10.97 -7.68
C TYR A 80 -5.20 10.55 -9.14
N ARG A 81 -5.90 9.45 -9.37
CA ARG A 81 -6.12 8.88 -10.69
C ARG A 81 -7.57 8.43 -10.82
N VAL A 82 -8.17 8.71 -11.98
CA VAL A 82 -9.49 8.19 -12.33
C VAL A 82 -9.39 7.42 -13.64
N ARG A 83 -9.79 6.15 -13.61
CA ARG A 83 -9.72 5.23 -14.76
C ARG A 83 -11.05 4.53 -14.97
N GLU A 84 -11.24 3.98 -16.17
CA GLU A 84 -12.31 3.02 -16.43
C GLU A 84 -12.15 1.82 -15.50
N GLY A 85 -13.25 1.40 -14.88
CA GLY A 85 -13.25 0.27 -13.96
C GLY A 85 -13.41 -1.09 -14.66
N PHE A 86 -13.19 -2.15 -13.90
CA PHE A 86 -13.44 -3.50 -14.36
C PHE A 86 -14.93 -3.84 -14.24
N LYS A 87 -15.44 -4.64 -15.18
CA LYS A 87 -16.77 -5.25 -15.06
C LYS A 87 -16.87 -6.08 -13.79
N GLU A 88 -15.82 -6.81 -13.44
CA GLU A 88 -15.69 -7.57 -12.20
C GLU A 88 -14.39 -7.17 -11.51
N VAL A 89 -14.46 -6.82 -10.22
CA VAL A 89 -13.29 -6.41 -9.46
C VAL A 89 -12.48 -7.67 -9.12
N PRO A 90 -11.26 -7.84 -9.65
CA PRO A 90 -10.48 -9.05 -9.44
C PRO A 90 -10.14 -9.22 -7.96
N SER A 91 -10.06 -10.46 -7.49
CA SER A 91 -9.55 -10.78 -6.15
C SER A 91 -8.11 -10.30 -5.99
N LEU A 92 -7.77 -9.79 -4.82
CA LEU A 92 -6.40 -9.39 -4.52
C LEU A 92 -5.51 -10.63 -4.35
N PRO A 93 -4.27 -10.59 -4.87
CA PRO A 93 -3.30 -11.65 -4.63
C PRO A 93 -2.84 -11.67 -3.16
N GLY A 94 -2.31 -12.81 -2.72
CA GLY A 94 -1.70 -12.98 -1.39
C GLY A 94 -2.46 -13.93 -0.48
N ASN A 95 -1.84 -14.21 0.67
CA ASN A 95 -2.36 -15.08 1.71
C ASN A 95 -3.36 -14.32 2.58
N LEU A 96 -4.58 -14.84 2.71
CA LEU A 96 -5.61 -14.26 3.57
C LEU A 96 -5.19 -14.35 5.03
N VAL A 97 -5.24 -13.22 5.72
CA VAL A 97 -4.90 -13.11 7.14
C VAL A 97 -6.17 -13.24 7.99
N PRO A 98 -6.31 -14.30 8.80
CA PRO A 98 -7.42 -14.38 9.74
C PRO A 98 -7.23 -13.32 10.83
N LEU A 99 -8.07 -12.29 10.88
CA LEU A 99 -7.88 -11.14 11.78
C LEU A 99 -7.80 -11.53 13.27
N LYS A 100 -8.49 -12.61 13.68
CA LYS A 100 -8.41 -13.17 15.04
C LYS A 100 -7.03 -13.75 15.39
N GLN A 101 -6.26 -14.17 14.39
CA GLN A 101 -4.93 -14.77 14.52
C GLN A 101 -3.86 -13.89 13.85
N MET A 102 -4.13 -12.60 13.66
CA MET A 102 -3.28 -11.70 12.89
C MET A 102 -1.85 -11.70 13.40
N LYS A 103 -1.62 -11.62 14.71
CA LYS A 103 -0.27 -11.60 15.29
C LYS A 103 0.57 -12.83 14.91
N GLU A 104 -0.02 -14.02 15.02
CA GLU A 104 0.65 -15.27 14.65
C GLU A 104 0.92 -15.34 13.14
N HIS A 105 -0.01 -14.84 12.33
CA HIS A 105 0.16 -14.80 10.88
C HIS A 105 1.26 -13.82 10.46
N LEU A 106 1.33 -12.64 11.08
CA LEU A 106 2.40 -11.66 10.82
C LEU A 106 3.78 -12.21 11.20
N ARG A 107 3.88 -12.96 12.31
CA ARG A 107 5.11 -13.66 12.66
C ARG A 107 5.54 -14.64 11.57
N ARG A 108 4.61 -15.42 11.01
CA ARG A 108 4.88 -16.33 9.89
C ARG A 108 5.34 -15.60 8.62
N VAL A 109 4.81 -14.42 8.35
CA VAL A 109 5.27 -13.57 7.23
C VAL A 109 6.74 -13.17 7.44
N VAL A 110 7.15 -12.79 8.66
CA VAL A 110 8.55 -12.47 8.96
C VAL A 110 9.46 -13.69 8.80
N GLU A 111 9.03 -14.85 9.30
CA GLU A 111 9.76 -16.12 9.16
C GLU A 111 9.89 -16.53 7.68
N GLU A 112 8.83 -16.40 6.89
CA GLU A 112 8.85 -16.66 5.44
C GLU A 112 9.84 -15.72 4.72
N LEU A 113 9.81 -14.42 5.03
CA LEU A 113 10.73 -13.46 4.44
C LEU A 113 12.19 -13.77 4.80
N TYR A 114 12.46 -14.15 6.04
CA TYR A 114 13.78 -14.59 6.47
C TYR A 114 14.27 -15.77 5.63
N HIS A 115 13.46 -16.83 5.48
CA HIS A 115 13.84 -18.00 4.69
C HIS A 115 14.10 -17.64 3.23
N LYS A 116 13.21 -16.87 2.60
CA LYS A 116 13.41 -16.39 1.22
C LYS A 116 14.69 -15.57 1.07
N THR A 117 15.02 -14.76 2.08
CA THR A 117 16.27 -13.97 2.09
C THR A 117 17.50 -14.88 2.13
N MET A 118 17.49 -15.90 3.00
CA MET A 118 18.59 -16.86 3.09
C MET A 118 18.82 -17.63 1.80
N ASP A 119 17.76 -17.93 1.05
CA ASP A 119 17.84 -18.64 -0.24
C ASP A 119 18.51 -17.79 -1.33
N ILE A 120 18.27 -16.47 -1.33
CA ILE A 120 18.80 -15.54 -2.34
C ILE A 120 20.12 -14.88 -1.95
N LEU A 121 20.53 -14.98 -0.68
CA LEU A 121 21.80 -14.42 -0.21
C LEU A 121 23.00 -15.12 -0.88
N PRO A 122 24.07 -14.39 -1.23
CA PRO A 122 25.37 -14.96 -1.57
C PRO A 122 25.88 -15.91 -0.48
N GLU A 123 26.49 -17.03 -0.86
CA GLU A 123 26.96 -18.08 0.07
C GLU A 123 27.88 -17.52 1.17
N GLU A 124 28.81 -16.64 0.80
CA GLU A 124 29.73 -15.93 1.69
C GLU A 124 29.06 -15.06 2.77
N LEU A 125 27.81 -14.65 2.56
CA LEU A 125 27.02 -13.89 3.53
C LEU A 125 26.17 -14.82 4.41
N ARG A 126 25.72 -15.96 3.87
CA ARG A 126 24.94 -16.94 4.66
C ARG A 126 25.72 -17.47 5.84
N ASP A 127 27.03 -17.70 5.66
CA ASP A 127 27.92 -18.18 6.74
C ASP A 127 28.03 -17.20 7.92
N LYS A 128 27.65 -15.94 7.72
CA LYS A 128 27.66 -14.90 8.74
C LYS A 128 26.37 -14.85 9.56
N VAL A 129 25.29 -15.48 9.08
CA VAL A 129 23.97 -15.48 9.72
C VAL A 129 23.77 -16.81 10.46
N LYS A 130 23.68 -16.78 11.79
CA LYS A 130 23.45 -17.99 12.61
C LYS A 130 21.99 -18.14 13.02
N GLY A 131 21.21 -17.05 12.93
CA GLY A 131 19.77 -17.07 13.10
C GLY A 131 19.09 -15.77 12.64
N PRO A 132 17.76 -15.67 12.80
CA PRO A 132 16.98 -14.50 12.40
C PRO A 132 17.41 -13.19 13.06
N ASP A 133 18.00 -13.25 14.26
CA ASP A 133 18.45 -12.07 15.01
C ASP A 133 19.77 -11.48 14.46
N ASP A 134 20.51 -12.23 13.63
CA ASP A 134 21.78 -11.77 13.03
C ASP A 134 21.57 -11.07 11.67
N ILE A 135 20.31 -10.93 11.23
CA ILE A 135 19.96 -10.32 9.95
C ILE A 135 18.82 -9.31 10.09
N MET A 136 19.03 -8.12 9.54
CA MET A 136 17.98 -7.13 9.34
C MET A 136 17.59 -7.08 7.87
N ILE A 137 16.29 -7.21 7.59
CA ILE A 137 15.76 -7.22 6.23
C ILE A 137 14.99 -5.92 5.97
N PHE A 138 15.48 -5.15 5.01
CA PHE A 138 14.88 -3.91 4.53
C PHE A 138 14.40 -4.05 3.09
N GLY A 139 13.64 -3.04 2.65
CA GLY A 139 12.94 -3.02 1.37
C GLY A 139 11.45 -3.11 1.60
N GLY A 140 10.66 -2.30 0.89
CA GLY A 140 9.20 -2.33 0.91
C GLY A 140 8.64 -3.57 0.21
N VAL A 141 9.13 -4.75 0.56
CA VAL A 141 8.89 -6.01 -0.15
C VAL A 141 7.69 -6.77 0.40
N ILE A 142 7.26 -6.49 1.63
CA ILE A 142 6.01 -7.05 2.15
C ILE A 142 4.86 -6.22 1.58
N LYS A 143 4.09 -6.80 0.66
CA LYS A 143 2.93 -6.12 0.06
C LYS A 143 1.68 -6.50 0.85
N ALA A 144 1.06 -5.51 1.50
CA ALA A 144 -0.18 -5.69 2.24
C ALA A 144 -1.35 -5.05 1.51
N TYR A 145 -2.47 -5.77 1.50
CA TYR A 145 -3.68 -5.37 0.79
C TYR A 145 -4.90 -5.51 1.69
N TRP A 146 -5.73 -4.48 1.76
CA TRP A 146 -7.02 -4.55 2.42
C TRP A 146 -8.12 -4.38 1.39
N ARG A 147 -9.07 -5.30 1.38
CA ARG A 147 -10.33 -5.13 0.67
C ARG A 147 -11.45 -4.91 1.65
N SER A 148 -12.14 -3.78 1.52
CA SER A 148 -13.36 -3.49 2.26
C SER A 148 -14.54 -3.30 1.32
N THR A 149 -15.75 -3.49 1.82
CA THR A 149 -16.99 -3.33 1.03
C THR A 149 -18.00 -2.46 1.76
N TRP A 150 -18.66 -1.58 1.01
CA TRP A 150 -19.81 -0.81 1.47
C TRP A 150 -20.86 -0.79 0.36
N GLU A 151 -22.01 -1.41 0.60
CA GLU A 151 -23.01 -1.69 -0.43
C GLU A 151 -22.38 -2.46 -1.61
N ASP A 152 -22.44 -1.91 -2.83
CA ASP A 152 -21.81 -2.44 -4.04
C ASP A 152 -20.45 -1.78 -4.36
N VAL A 153 -19.95 -0.90 -3.49
CA VAL A 153 -18.65 -0.23 -3.65
C VAL A 153 -17.56 -1.07 -3.00
N VAL A 154 -16.49 -1.33 -3.76
CA VAL A 154 -15.29 -2.04 -3.29
C VAL A 154 -14.18 -1.04 -3.03
N TYR A 155 -13.52 -1.16 -1.88
CA TYR A 155 -12.40 -0.34 -1.46
C TYR A 155 -11.17 -1.23 -1.34
N ASP A 156 -10.10 -0.85 -2.00
CA ASP A 156 -8.81 -1.53 -1.90
C ASP A 156 -7.75 -0.56 -1.36
N VAL A 157 -7.02 -0.94 -0.32
CA VAL A 157 -5.89 -0.19 0.22
C VAL A 157 -4.64 -1.04 0.07
N TYR A 158 -3.55 -0.41 -0.36
CA TYR A 158 -2.29 -1.04 -0.73
C TYR A 158 -1.14 -0.40 0.03
N LEU A 159 -0.28 -1.24 0.61
CA LEU A 159 0.96 -0.83 1.26
C LEU A 159 2.13 -1.73 0.89
N SER A 160 3.30 -1.10 0.79
CA SER A 160 4.61 -1.76 0.73
C SER A 160 5.31 -1.47 2.05
N LEU A 161 5.63 -2.51 2.80
CA LEU A 161 6.13 -2.46 4.17
C LEU A 161 7.51 -3.10 4.25
N ASN A 162 8.34 -2.59 5.15
CA ASN A 162 9.47 -3.35 5.68
C ASN A 162 9.05 -4.15 6.94
N VAL A 163 9.96 -4.98 7.45
CA VAL A 163 9.69 -5.82 8.63
C VAL A 163 9.38 -5.00 9.88
N LEU A 164 10.06 -3.87 10.07
CA LEU A 164 9.91 -3.02 11.27
C LEU A 164 8.51 -2.39 11.36
N GLU A 165 7.95 -2.00 10.22
CA GLU A 165 6.62 -1.38 10.12
C GLU A 165 5.47 -2.38 10.25
N LEU A 166 5.74 -3.67 10.03
CA LEU A 166 4.71 -4.68 9.75
C LEU A 166 3.66 -4.77 10.86
N GLU A 167 4.04 -5.01 12.11
CA GLU A 167 3.06 -5.29 13.16
C GLU A 167 2.23 -4.05 13.53
N GLU A 168 2.87 -2.88 13.67
CA GLU A 168 2.22 -1.65 14.10
C GLU A 168 1.28 -1.10 13.02
N VAL A 169 1.80 -0.93 11.79
CA VAL A 169 1.03 -0.32 10.69
C VAL A 169 -0.14 -1.22 10.28
N ILE A 170 0.07 -2.55 10.21
CA ILE A 170 -1.02 -3.48 9.87
C ILE A 170 -2.15 -3.39 10.90
N LYS A 171 -1.82 -3.37 12.20
CA LYS A 171 -2.83 -3.31 13.27
C LYS A 171 -3.63 -2.03 13.23
N ASP A 172 -2.95 -0.89 13.16
CA ASP A 172 -3.62 0.41 13.18
C ASP A 172 -4.54 0.57 11.96
N LEU A 173 -4.03 0.30 10.76
CA LEU A 173 -4.82 0.47 9.54
C LEU A 173 -5.99 -0.51 9.47
N THR A 174 -5.79 -1.77 9.90
CA THR A 174 -6.90 -2.74 10.00
C THR A 174 -7.97 -2.24 10.97
N HIS A 175 -7.59 -1.66 12.11
CA HIS A 175 -8.53 -1.12 13.07
C HIS A 175 -9.31 0.07 12.50
N ARG A 176 -8.62 1.03 11.86
CA ARG A 176 -9.27 2.19 11.20
C ARG A 176 -10.29 1.74 10.15
N LEU A 177 -9.92 0.78 9.31
CA LEU A 177 -10.81 0.24 8.28
C LEU A 177 -12.04 -0.43 8.89
N LEU A 178 -11.87 -1.25 9.93
CA LEU A 178 -12.99 -1.92 10.62
C LEU A 178 -13.92 -0.95 11.34
N ASN A 179 -13.45 0.23 11.74
CA ASN A 179 -14.29 1.28 12.32
C ASN A 179 -15.23 1.93 11.29
N VAL A 180 -14.87 1.88 10.00
CA VAL A 180 -15.62 2.52 8.91
C VAL A 180 -16.41 1.50 8.07
N PHE A 181 -15.89 0.28 7.97
CA PHE A 181 -16.42 -0.81 7.15
C PHE A 181 -16.76 -2.04 7.99
N ASN A 182 -17.92 -2.63 7.73
CA ASN A 182 -18.37 -3.84 8.43
C ASN A 182 -17.65 -5.12 7.97
N ASN A 183 -17.02 -5.08 6.80
CA ASN A 183 -16.35 -6.22 6.21
C ASN A 183 -15.03 -5.76 5.59
N THR A 184 -13.93 -6.18 6.19
CA THR A 184 -12.57 -5.92 5.74
C THR A 184 -11.79 -7.23 5.75
N VAL A 185 -11.13 -7.51 4.63
CA VAL A 185 -10.25 -8.66 4.45
C VAL A 185 -8.83 -8.15 4.22
N LEU A 186 -7.87 -8.72 4.96
CA LEU A 186 -6.45 -8.45 4.80
C LEU A 186 -5.79 -9.62 4.06
N SER A 187 -5.02 -9.31 3.03
CA SER A 187 -4.11 -10.24 2.35
C SER A 187 -2.69 -9.70 2.43
N ILE A 188 -1.72 -10.60 2.61
CA ILE A 188 -0.29 -10.25 2.55
C ILE A 188 0.40 -11.12 1.52
N LEU A 189 1.29 -10.50 0.73
CA LEU A 189 2.11 -11.16 -0.27
C LEU A 189 3.58 -10.78 -0.05
N ILE A 190 4.44 -11.79 -0.07
CA ILE A 190 5.88 -11.61 -0.28
C ILE A 190 6.16 -12.03 -1.72
N PRO A 191 6.62 -11.12 -2.60
CA PRO A 191 6.98 -11.46 -3.98
C PRO A 191 7.95 -12.64 -4.05
N GLU A 192 7.89 -13.42 -5.13
CA GLU A 192 8.79 -14.56 -5.37
C GLU A 192 10.09 -14.14 -6.05
N ASP A 193 10.09 -13.02 -6.76
CA ASP A 193 11.21 -12.56 -7.59
C ASP A 193 12.14 -11.60 -6.84
N LEU A 194 12.31 -11.82 -5.54
CA LEU A 194 13.20 -11.03 -4.68
C LEU A 194 14.66 -11.24 -5.07
N VAL A 195 15.44 -10.16 -4.99
CA VAL A 195 16.89 -10.16 -5.12
C VAL A 195 17.51 -9.20 -4.11
N VAL A 196 18.76 -9.46 -3.77
CA VAL A 196 19.56 -8.56 -2.93
C VAL A 196 19.94 -7.34 -3.76
N GLN A 197 19.50 -6.16 -3.32
CA GLN A 197 19.86 -4.88 -3.91
C GLN A 197 21.23 -4.42 -3.41
N ASP A 198 21.41 -4.45 -2.10
CA ASP A 198 22.61 -4.02 -1.40
C ASP A 198 22.67 -4.68 -0.02
N TYR A 199 23.85 -4.70 0.60
CA TYR A 199 24.04 -5.19 1.95
C TYR A 199 25.16 -4.45 2.68
N THR A 200 25.01 -4.33 4.01
CA THR A 200 26.05 -3.82 4.90
C THR A 200 26.24 -4.76 6.08
N ILE A 201 27.45 -4.77 6.64
CA ILE A 201 27.77 -5.54 7.84
C ILE A 201 28.37 -4.57 8.86
N GLU A 202 27.66 -4.38 9.97
CA GLU A 202 28.07 -3.51 11.06
C GLU A 202 27.92 -4.28 12.37
N ASP A 203 28.96 -4.29 13.20
CA ASP A 203 28.98 -4.97 14.51
C ASP A 203 28.52 -6.45 14.49
N GLY A 204 28.71 -7.14 13.35
CA GLY A 204 28.32 -8.54 13.16
C GLY A 204 26.87 -8.74 12.72
N LEU A 205 26.10 -7.67 12.56
CA LEU A 205 24.73 -7.67 12.05
C LEU A 205 24.74 -7.49 10.53
N LEU A 206 24.10 -8.41 9.81
CA LEU A 206 23.93 -8.30 8.36
C LEU A 206 22.66 -7.52 8.05
N THR A 207 22.79 -6.35 7.47
CA THR A 207 21.66 -5.59 6.95
C THR A 207 21.52 -5.83 5.45
N VAL A 208 20.37 -6.34 5.02
CA VAL A 208 20.10 -6.68 3.62
C VAL A 208 18.95 -5.84 3.10
N SER A 209 19.17 -5.12 2.00
CA SER A 209 18.09 -4.46 1.25
C SER A 209 17.60 -5.38 0.14
N LEU A 210 16.31 -5.69 0.15
CA LEU A 210 15.66 -6.49 -0.87
C LEU A 210 14.83 -5.62 -1.82
N ILE A 211 14.78 -6.06 -3.07
CA ILE A 211 13.97 -5.45 -4.12
C ILE A 211 13.45 -6.55 -5.06
N THR A 212 12.38 -6.29 -5.80
CA THR A 212 11.92 -7.21 -6.85
C THR A 212 12.70 -7.00 -8.15
N ARG A 213 12.82 -8.06 -8.96
CA ARG A 213 13.43 -7.95 -10.31
C ARG A 213 12.65 -6.99 -11.20
N GLU A 214 11.33 -6.91 -11.03
CA GLU A 214 10.50 -5.94 -11.76
C GLU A 214 10.87 -4.49 -11.42
N GLU A 215 11.02 -4.18 -10.13
CA GLU A 215 11.40 -2.84 -9.67
C GLU A 215 12.82 -2.44 -10.16
N ILE A 216 13.76 -3.39 -10.25
CA ILE A 216 15.09 -3.14 -10.85
C ILE A 216 14.95 -2.75 -12.33
N LYS A 217 14.24 -3.56 -13.12
CA LYS A 217 14.06 -3.29 -14.57
C LYS A 217 13.40 -1.94 -14.81
N LEU A 218 12.47 -1.54 -13.95
CA LEU A 218 11.86 -0.22 -14.02
C LEU A 218 12.88 0.89 -13.71
N GLY A 219 13.73 0.69 -12.70
CA GLY A 219 14.83 1.59 -12.37
C GLY A 219 15.84 1.76 -13.51
N GLU A 220 16.21 0.67 -14.18
CA GLU A 220 17.10 0.67 -15.36
C GLU A 220 16.49 1.47 -16.50
N LYS A 221 15.22 1.21 -16.87
CA LYS A 221 14.52 1.97 -17.91
C LYS A 221 14.43 3.46 -17.61
N ILE A 222 14.17 3.82 -16.35
CA ILE A 222 14.13 5.23 -15.95
C ILE A 222 15.52 5.86 -16.09
N ARG A 223 16.59 5.15 -15.72
CA ARG A 223 17.97 5.63 -15.90
C ARG A 223 18.31 5.80 -17.38
N GLU A 224 17.97 4.85 -18.25
CA GLU A 224 18.14 4.97 -19.71
C GLU A 224 17.43 6.22 -20.25
N ILE A 225 16.16 6.44 -19.87
CA ILE A 225 15.38 7.62 -20.29
C ILE A 225 15.99 8.94 -19.79
N LEU A 226 16.45 8.97 -18.53
CA LEU A 226 16.97 10.19 -17.90
C LEU A 226 18.42 10.49 -18.28
N LEU A 227 19.22 9.48 -18.60
CA LEU A 227 20.65 9.61 -18.90
C LEU A 227 20.98 9.48 -20.39
N GLY A 228 20.02 9.07 -21.23
CA GLY A 228 20.17 9.06 -22.68
C GLY A 228 21.13 8.00 -23.23
N GLU A 229 21.17 6.82 -22.61
CA GLU A 229 21.78 5.62 -23.19
C GLU A 229 20.79 4.86 -24.08
#